data_AF-A0A2S5V1D1-F1
#
_entry.id   AF-A0A2S5V1D1-F1
#
_cell.length_a   1.000
_cell.length_b   1.000
_cell.length_c   1.000
_cell.angle_alpha   90.00
_cell.angle_beta   90.00
_cell.angle_gamma   90.00
#
_symmetry.space_group_name_H-M   'P 1'
#
loop_
_entity.id
_entity.type
_entity.pdbx_description
1 polymer ?
#
loop_
_entity_poly.entity_id
_entity_poly.type
_entity_poly.pdbx_seq_one_letter_code
_entity_poly.pdbx_strand_id
1 'polypeptide(L)'
;MVPLFGGHRTQQGKVLSTGIARAAKREVEQVAARAEIAAVTEQAHAFLASQAMTNTATLVMQAEAQMKIAPGGAQFYEAIITGYALGAGQRIASL
;
A
#
# COMPACT_ATOMS: atom_id res chain seq x y z
N MET A 1 -4.08 50.68 19.54
CA MET A 1 -3.28 50.35 18.33
C MET A 1 -2.66 48.98 18.55
N VAL A 2 -3.27 47.92 18.03
CA VAL A 2 -2.82 46.53 18.19
C VAL A 2 -1.78 46.24 17.08
N PRO A 3 -0.60 45.68 17.36
CA PRO A 3 0.35 45.37 16.29
C PRO A 3 -0.14 44.17 15.47
N LEU A 4 -0.28 44.37 14.16
CA LEU A 4 -0.93 43.47 13.19
C LEU A 4 0.02 42.42 12.58
N PHE A 5 1.28 42.31 13.00
CA PHE A 5 2.25 41.41 12.35
C PHE A 5 3.14 40.68 13.37
N GLY A 6 2.60 39.60 13.95
CA GLY A 6 3.38 38.65 14.73
C GLY A 6 4.12 37.68 13.81
N GLY A 7 5.40 37.96 13.53
CA GLY A 7 6.27 37.02 12.82
C GLY A 7 6.66 35.83 13.72
N HIS A 8 6.55 34.60 13.21
CA HIS A 8 7.05 33.42 13.90
C HIS A 8 8.59 33.43 13.94
N ARG A 9 9.16 33.45 15.15
CA ARG A 9 10.61 33.37 15.41
C ARG A 9 11.07 31.91 15.36
N THR A 10 12.15 31.65 14.61
CA THR A 10 12.88 30.37 14.67
C THR A 10 13.76 30.31 15.92
N GLN A 11 14.20 29.11 16.34
CA GLN A 11 15.08 28.92 17.52
C GLN A 11 16.42 29.69 17.43
N GLN A 12 16.82 30.19 16.26
CA GLN A 12 18.02 31.01 16.05
C GLN A 12 17.73 32.53 15.96
N GLY A 13 16.52 32.99 16.29
CA GLY A 13 16.18 34.41 16.35
C GLY A 13 16.09 35.13 15.00
N LYS A 14 16.27 34.43 13.87
CA LYS A 14 16.16 35.00 12.52
C LYS A 14 14.69 34.96 12.08
N VAL A 15 14.13 36.15 11.80
CA VAL A 15 12.78 36.30 11.23
C VAL A 15 12.82 35.74 9.82
N LEU A 16 12.20 34.58 9.61
CA LEU A 16 11.95 34.09 8.26
C LEU A 16 10.99 35.08 7.59
N SER A 17 11.35 35.56 6.41
CA SER A 17 10.41 36.31 5.57
C SER A 17 9.11 35.51 5.43
N THR A 18 7.95 36.18 5.51
CA THR A 18 6.63 35.53 5.47
C THR A 18 6.44 34.65 4.22
N GLY A 19 7.20 34.90 3.15
CA GLY A 19 7.23 34.03 1.96
C GLY A 19 7.92 32.68 2.22
N ILE A 20 9.03 32.66 2.95
CA ILE A 20 9.79 31.43 3.26
C ILE A 20 9.00 30.55 4.22
N ALA A 21 8.37 31.12 5.25
CA ALA A 21 7.52 30.37 6.16
C ALA A 21 6.32 29.73 5.45
N ARG A 22 5.71 30.43 4.48
CA ARG A 22 4.62 29.89 3.65
C ARG A 22 5.10 28.79 2.70
N ALA A 23 6.28 28.94 2.12
CA ALA A 23 6.87 27.93 1.24
C ALA A 23 7.15 26.62 2.00
N ALA A 24 7.80 26.71 3.18
CA ALA A 24 8.07 25.55 4.03
C ALA A 24 6.77 24.84 4.47
N LYS A 25 5.73 25.61 4.83
CA LYS A 25 4.43 25.03 5.19
C LYS A 25 3.81 24.22 4.05
N ARG A 26 3.83 24.75 2.82
CA ARG A 26 3.32 24.04 1.63
C ARG A 26 4.10 22.78 1.33
N GLU A 27 5.42 22.80 1.52
CA GLU A 27 6.27 21.62 1.32
C GLU A 27 5.92 20.51 2.32
N VAL A 28 5.73 20.85 3.60
CA VAL A 28 5.28 19.90 4.63
C VAL A 28 3.90 19.33 4.30
N GLU A 29 2.95 20.16 3.87
CA GLU A 29 1.61 19.72 3.45
C GLU A 29 1.69 18.75 2.25
N GLN A 30 2.56 19.00 1.28
CA GLN A 30 2.78 18.11 0.13
C GLN A 30 3.40 16.77 0.54
N VAL A 31 4.37 16.78 1.44
CA VAL A 31 4.98 15.55 1.96
C VAL A 31 3.95 14.73 2.73
N ALA A 32 3.13 15.37 3.57
CA ALA A 32 2.06 14.69 4.30
C ALA A 32 1.05 14.04 3.35
N ALA A 33 0.60 14.76 2.32
CA ALA A 33 -0.34 14.23 1.32
C ALA A 33 0.26 13.02 0.55
N ARG A 34 1.55 13.08 0.18
CA ARG A 34 2.24 11.95 -0.47
C ARG A 34 2.37 10.74 0.45
N ALA A 35 2.66 10.98 1.73
CA ALA A 35 2.76 9.92 2.73
C ALA A 35 1.40 9.23 2.96
N GLU A 36 0.31 10.00 2.98
CA GLU A 36 -1.05 9.45 3.09
C GLU A 36 -1.40 8.56 1.89
N ILE A 37 -1.11 9.02 0.66
CA ILE A 37 -1.30 8.21 -0.55
C ILE A 37 -0.47 6.92 -0.46
N ALA A 38 0.81 7.01 -0.12
CA ALA A 38 1.68 5.84 0.00
C ALA A 38 1.19 4.84 1.05
N ALA A 39 0.70 5.32 2.21
CA ALA A 39 0.16 4.47 3.25
C ALA A 39 -1.12 3.73 2.80
N VAL A 40 -2.03 4.43 2.10
CA VAL A 40 -3.24 3.81 1.55
C VAL A 40 -2.90 2.77 0.49
N THR A 41 -1.96 3.07 -0.41
CA THR A 41 -1.49 2.12 -1.42
C THR A 41 -0.88 0.88 -0.78
N GLU A 42 0.01 1.04 0.21
CA GLU A 42 0.62 -0.10 0.90
C GLU A 42 -0.43 -0.95 1.64
N GLN A 43 -1.40 -0.30 2.29
CA GLN A 43 -2.49 -1.03 2.95
C GLN A 43 -3.35 -1.82 1.96
N ALA A 44 -3.61 -1.27 0.76
CA ALA A 44 -4.32 -1.98 -0.29
C ALA A 44 -3.53 -3.20 -0.80
N HIS A 45 -2.22 -3.05 -1.00
CA HIS A 45 -1.33 -4.15 -1.38
C HIS A 45 -1.34 -5.27 -0.33
N ALA A 46 -1.17 -4.92 0.94
CA ALA A 46 -1.17 -5.87 2.05
C ALA A 46 -2.52 -6.61 2.18
N PHE A 47 -3.64 -5.89 2.05
CA PHE A 47 -4.98 -6.47 2.07
C PHE A 47 -5.17 -7.49 0.94
N LEU A 48 -4.82 -7.10 -0.30
CA LEU A 48 -4.99 -7.99 -1.45
C LEU A 48 -4.02 -9.18 -1.42
N ALA A 49 -2.81 -9.00 -0.89
CA ALA A 49 -1.88 -10.10 -0.65
C ALA A 49 -2.45 -11.11 0.36
N SER A 50 -3.02 -10.63 1.48
CA SER A 50 -3.70 -11.47 2.47
C SER A 50 -4.85 -12.27 1.85
N GLN A 51 -5.68 -11.62 1.02
CA GLN A 51 -6.77 -12.28 0.31
C GLN A 51 -6.26 -13.32 -0.69
N ALA A 52 -5.20 -13.00 -1.45
CA ALA A 52 -4.59 -13.93 -2.39
C ALA A 52 -4.02 -15.18 -1.71
N MET A 53 -3.37 -15.01 -0.55
CA MET A 53 -2.90 -16.14 0.27
C MET A 53 -4.06 -17.01 0.75
N THR A 54 -5.13 -16.39 1.27
CA THR A 54 -6.33 -17.09 1.75
C THR A 54 -6.99 -17.91 0.62
N ASN A 55 -7.11 -17.31 -0.56
CA ASN A 55 -7.68 -17.97 -1.73
C ASN A 55 -6.79 -19.10 -2.23
N THR A 56 -5.47 -18.91 -2.24
CA THR A 56 -4.51 -19.95 -2.63
C THR A 56 -4.59 -21.14 -1.69
N ALA A 57 -4.65 -20.91 -0.37
CA ALA A 57 -4.83 -21.98 0.62
C ALA A 57 -6.16 -22.73 0.42
N THR A 58 -7.24 -22.02 0.10
CA THR A 58 -8.53 -22.63 -0.24
C THR A 58 -8.43 -23.54 -1.46
N LEU A 59 -7.74 -23.10 -2.52
CA LEU A 59 -7.52 -23.91 -3.72
C LEU A 59 -6.66 -25.15 -3.43
N VAL A 60 -5.64 -25.03 -2.60
CA VAL A 60 -4.79 -26.15 -2.16
C VAL A 60 -5.63 -27.19 -1.41
N MET A 61 -6.41 -26.79 -0.41
CA MET A 61 -7.28 -27.71 0.33
C MET A 61 -8.29 -28.41 -0.61
N GLN A 62 -8.83 -27.67 -1.58
CA GLN A 62 -9.72 -28.25 -2.59
C GLN A 62 -8.99 -29.27 -3.47
N ALA A 63 -7.79 -28.96 -3.94
CA ALA A 63 -6.96 -29.86 -4.74
C ALA A 63 -6.63 -31.15 -3.97
N GLU A 64 -6.25 -31.05 -2.69
CA GLU A 64 -6.00 -32.20 -1.83
C GLU A 64 -7.23 -33.11 -1.70
N ALA A 65 -8.42 -32.53 -1.58
CA ALA A 65 -9.67 -33.29 -1.55
C ALA A 65 -9.95 -33.99 -2.89
N GLN A 66 -9.72 -33.29 -4.02
CA GLN A 66 -9.94 -33.83 -5.36
C GLN A 66 -8.93 -34.92 -5.74
N MET A 67 -7.68 -34.80 -5.29
CA MET A 67 -6.65 -35.82 -5.50
C MET A 67 -7.01 -37.18 -4.88
N LYS A 68 -7.82 -37.19 -3.82
CA LYS A 68 -8.35 -38.43 -3.22
C LYS A 68 -9.38 -39.13 -4.12
N ILE A 69 -10.07 -38.39 -4.98
CA ILE A 69 -11.11 -38.88 -5.88
C ILE A 69 -10.50 -39.24 -7.25
N ALA A 70 -9.67 -38.37 -7.80
CA ALA A 70 -9.10 -38.48 -9.14
C ALA A 70 -7.60 -38.12 -9.13
N PRO A 71 -6.71 -39.03 -8.70
CA PRO A 71 -5.28 -38.74 -8.55
C PRO A 71 -4.59 -38.41 -9.89
N GLY A 72 -5.10 -38.92 -11.02
CA GLY A 72 -4.59 -38.58 -12.35
C GLY A 72 -4.73 -37.09 -12.72
N GLY A 73 -5.52 -36.32 -11.96
CA GLY A 73 -5.72 -34.89 -12.16
C GLY A 73 -4.68 -33.97 -11.50
N ALA A 74 -3.72 -34.51 -10.73
CA ALA A 74 -2.83 -33.73 -9.87
C ALA A 74 -2.13 -32.55 -10.58
N GLN A 75 -1.57 -32.80 -11.77
CA GLN A 75 -0.89 -31.78 -12.56
C GLN A 75 -1.79 -30.60 -12.96
N PHE A 76 -3.10 -30.84 -13.16
CA PHE A 76 -4.04 -29.78 -13.52
C PHE A 76 -4.38 -28.91 -12.31
N TYR A 77 -4.52 -29.51 -11.12
CA TYR A 77 -4.75 -28.77 -9.90
C TYR A 77 -3.55 -27.88 -9.54
N GLU A 78 -2.32 -28.42 -9.66
CA GLU A 78 -1.08 -27.67 -9.45
C GLU A 78 -0.96 -26.49 -10.43
N ALA A 79 -1.25 -26.71 -11.71
CA ALA A 79 -1.23 -25.67 -12.72
C ALA A 79 -2.25 -24.55 -12.42
N ILE A 80 -3.46 -24.90 -11.99
CA ILE A 80 -4.51 -23.92 -11.61
C ILE A 80 -4.07 -23.09 -10.40
N ILE A 81 -3.58 -23.73 -9.34
CA ILE A 81 -3.11 -23.05 -8.12
C ILE A 81 -1.96 -22.10 -8.44
N THR A 82 -0.96 -22.60 -9.19
CA THR A 82 0.21 -21.82 -9.57
C THR A 82 -0.17 -20.63 -10.44
N GLY A 83 -1.00 -20.84 -11.46
CA GLY A 83 -1.49 -19.77 -12.33
C GLY A 83 -2.29 -18.72 -11.57
N TYR A 84 -3.14 -19.13 -10.62
CA TYR A 84 -3.86 -18.21 -9.76
C TYR A 84 -2.90 -17.36 -8.90
N ALA A 85 -1.95 -17.99 -8.22
CA ALA A 85 -1.02 -17.31 -7.33
C ALA A 85 -0.15 -16.29 -8.07
N LEU A 86 0.39 -16.67 -9.24
CA LEU A 86 1.17 -15.78 -10.09
C LEU A 86 0.32 -14.61 -10.61
N GLY A 87 -0.88 -14.89 -11.13
CA GLY A 87 -1.79 -13.86 -11.62
C GLY A 87 -2.26 -12.91 -10.51
N ALA A 88 -2.45 -13.41 -9.29
CA ALA A 88 -2.76 -12.57 -8.13
C ALA A 88 -1.58 -11.66 -7.77
N GLY A 89 -0.36 -12.19 -7.72
CA GLY A 89 0.85 -11.39 -7.49
C GLY A 89 1.04 -10.28 -8.52
N GLN A 90 0.80 -10.59 -9.81
CA GLN A 90 0.86 -9.59 -10.89
C GLN A 90 -0.18 -8.47 -10.71
N ARG A 91 -1.44 -8.81 -10.40
CA ARG A 91 -2.49 -7.81 -10.16
C ARG A 91 -2.20 -6.91 -8.96
N ILE A 92 -1.60 -7.46 -7.90
CA ILE A 92 -1.20 -6.68 -6.72
C ILE A 92 -0.05 -5.74 -7.08
N ALA A 93 0.92 -6.20 -7.88
CA ALA A 93 2.04 -5.37 -8.30
C ALA A 93 1.65 -4.24 -9.28
N SER A 94 0.47 -4.33 -9.92
CA SER A 94 -0.02 -3.37 -10.91
C SER A 94 -1.08 -2.39 -10.39
N LEU A 95 -1.35 -2.37 -9.08
CA LEU A 95 -2.20 -1.35 -8.44
C LEU A 95 -1.61 0.05 -8.61
#